data_AF-A0A0J6T967-F1
#
_entry.id   AF-A0A0J6T967-F1
#
_cell.length_a   1.000
_cell.length_b   1.000
_cell.length_c   1.000
_cell.angle_alpha   90.00
_cell.angle_beta   90.00
_cell.angle_gamma   90.00
#
_symmetry.space_group_name_H-M   'P 1'
#
loop_
_entity.id
_entity.type
_entity.pdbx_description
1 polymer ?
#
loop_
_entity_poly.entity_id
_entity_poly.type
_entity_poly.pdbx_seq_one_letter_code
_entity_poly.pdbx_strand_id
1 'polypeptide(L)' 'MSLRPQPPLPPVPEDTARVAQTAFRRGNPYLLLRTRLGTIFADAAFADLYPTRGQPAYAPWRLALVTLLQFR' A
#
# COMPACT_ATOMS: atom_id res chain seq x y z
N MET A 1 12.91 13.63 8.77
CA MET A 1 13.03 12.29 8.16
C MET A 1 13.23 12.47 6.66
N SER A 2 13.99 11.63 5.97
CA SER A 2 14.20 11.67 4.50
C SER A 2 13.52 10.48 3.84
N LEU A 3 12.88 10.71 2.69
CA LEU A 3 12.30 9.62 1.91
C LEU A 3 13.41 8.87 1.20
N ARG A 4 13.43 7.56 1.37
CA ARG A 4 14.36 6.66 0.69
C ARG A 4 13.52 5.71 -0.17
N PRO A 5 13.88 5.47 -1.44
CA PRO A 5 13.15 4.53 -2.28
C PRO A 5 13.06 3.17 -1.59
N GLN A 6 11.85 2.71 -1.31
CA GLN A 6 11.64 1.37 -0.81
C GLN A 6 11.50 0.39 -1.98
N PRO A 7 12.01 -0.84 -1.85
CA PRO A 7 11.73 -1.86 -2.85
C PRO A 7 10.21 -2.09 -2.95
N PRO A 8 9.70 -2.44 -4.14
CA PRO A 8 8.31 -2.83 -4.30
C PRO A 8 7.93 -3.92 -3.30
N LEU A 9 6.69 -3.87 -2.83
CA LEU A 9 6.18 -4.98 -2.02
C LEU A 9 6.23 -6.27 -2.85
N PRO A 10 6.62 -7.40 -2.24
CA PRO A 10 6.53 -8.68 -2.91
C PRO A 10 5.07 -8.98 -3.27
N PRO A 11 4.83 -9.72 -4.37
CA PRO A 11 3.50 -10.21 -4.69
C PRO A 11 2.96 -11.04 -3.52
N VAL A 12 1.64 -11.08 -3.35
CA VAL A 12 1.08 -11.98 -2.35
C VAL A 12 1.22 -13.43 -2.82
N PRO A 13 1.68 -14.35 -1.95
CA PRO A 13 1.73 -15.76 -2.26
C PRO A 13 0.37 -16.30 -2.72
N GLU A 14 0.38 -17.19 -3.71
CA GLU A 14 -0.83 -17.72 -4.35
C GLU A 14 -1.77 -18.40 -3.34
N ASP A 15 -1.21 -19.18 -2.41
CA ASP A 15 -1.99 -19.84 -1.37
C ASP A 15 -2.71 -18.84 -0.46
N THR A 16 -2.04 -17.74 -0.10
CA THR A 16 -2.66 -16.66 0.70
C THR A 16 -3.77 -15.98 -0.08
N ALA A 17 -3.58 -15.72 -1.37
CA ALA A 17 -4.62 -15.15 -2.23
C ALA A 17 -5.84 -16.10 -2.31
N ARG A 18 -5.60 -17.40 -2.51
CA ARG A 18 -6.66 -18.42 -2.57
C ARG A 18 -7.46 -18.49 -1.27
N VAL A 19 -6.79 -18.54 -0.12
CA VAL A 19 -7.45 -18.57 1.19
C VAL A 19 -8.24 -17.28 1.45
N ALA A 20 -7.70 -16.12 1.08
CA ALA A 20 -8.43 -14.85 1.22
C ALA A 20 -9.70 -14.84 0.35
N GLN A 21 -9.64 -15.31 -0.89
CA GLN A 21 -10.81 -15.40 -1.77
C GLN A 21 -11.87 -16.36 -1.22
N THR A 22 -11.47 -17.51 -0.67
CA THR A 22 -12.41 -18.49 -0.10
C THR A 22 -12.99 -18.05 1.24
N ALA A 23 -12.26 -17.27 2.04
CA ALA A 23 -12.74 -16.70 3.29
C ALA A 23 -13.74 -15.56 3.05
N PHE A 24 -13.50 -14.72 2.04
CA PHE A 24 -14.32 -13.55 1.72
C PHE A 24 -15.18 -13.75 0.47
N ARG A 25 -15.95 -14.84 0.39
CA ARG A 25 -16.76 -15.19 -0.81
C ARG A 25 -17.79 -14.14 -1.22
N ARG A 26 -18.31 -13.37 -0.24
CA ARG A 26 -19.29 -12.29 -0.49
C ARG A 26 -18.62 -10.96 -0.89
N GLY A 27 -17.31 -10.96 -1.06
CA GLY A 27 -16.52 -9.78 -1.35
C GLY A 27 -15.96 -9.14 -0.08
N ASN A 28 -14.78 -8.53 -0.22
CA ASN A 28 -14.15 -7.69 0.77
C ASN A 28 -13.67 -6.42 0.04
N PRO A 29 -14.04 -5.22 0.49
CA PRO A 29 -13.70 -3.98 -0.22
C PRO A 29 -12.20 -3.78 -0.36
N TYR A 30 -11.39 -4.22 0.61
CA TYR A 30 -9.93 -4.12 0.57
C TYR A 30 -9.31 -5.12 -0.41
N LEU A 31 -9.84 -6.36 -0.46
CA LEU A 31 -9.42 -7.33 -1.47
C LEU A 31 -9.77 -6.86 -2.88
N LEU A 32 -10.98 -6.34 -3.09
CA LEU A 32 -11.41 -5.81 -4.38
C LEU A 32 -10.60 -4.58 -4.79
N LEU A 33 -10.34 -3.66 -3.86
CA LEU A 33 -9.50 -2.49 -4.09
C LEU A 33 -8.12 -2.91 -4.58
N ARG A 34 -7.50 -3.86 -3.87
CA ARG A 34 -6.19 -4.38 -4.26
C ARG A 34 -6.21 -5.09 -5.62
N THR A 35 -7.18 -5.96 -5.89
CA THR A 35 -7.22 -6.74 -7.13
C THR A 35 -7.57 -5.88 -8.34
N ARG A 36 -8.42 -4.86 -8.19
CA ARG A 36 -8.87 -4.01 -9.31
C ARG A 36 -7.97 -2.81 -9.57
N LEU A 37 -7.47 -2.16 -8.52
CA LEU A 37 -6.68 -0.93 -8.65
C LEU A 37 -5.17 -1.17 -8.55
N GLY A 38 -4.74 -2.31 -7.99
CA GLY A 38 -3.32 -2.61 -7.83
C GLY A 38 -2.59 -1.57 -6.97
N THR A 39 -1.39 -1.19 -7.38
CA THR A 39 -0.60 -0.14 -6.73
C THR A 39 -1.13 1.24 -7.12
N ILE A 40 -1.74 1.95 -6.17
CA ILE A 40 -2.35 3.27 -6.40
C ILE A 40 -1.36 4.42 -6.14
N PHE A 41 -0.39 4.19 -5.27
CA PHE A 41 0.56 5.20 -4.81
C PHE A 41 2.00 4.67 -4.87
N ALA A 42 2.93 5.55 -5.21
CA ALA A 42 4.36 5.27 -5.21
C ALA A 42 5.11 6.31 -4.38
N ASP A 43 6.25 5.94 -3.80
CA ASP A 43 7.09 6.85 -3.00
C ASP A 43 7.40 8.16 -3.74
N ALA A 44 7.64 8.08 -5.06
CA ALA A 44 7.94 9.24 -5.90
C ALA A 44 6.88 10.35 -5.84
N ALA A 45 5.59 10.00 -5.67
CA ALA A 45 4.51 10.97 -5.59
C ALA A 45 4.56 11.84 -4.30
N PHE A 46 5.36 11.44 -3.31
CA PHE A 46 5.50 12.13 -2.04
C PHE A 46 6.89 12.73 -1.84
N ALA A 47 7.81 12.56 -2.80
CA ALA A 47 9.21 12.92 -2.64
C ALA A 47 9.41 14.39 -2.22
N ASP A 48 8.63 15.30 -2.80
CA ASP A 48 8.71 16.74 -2.54
C ASP A 48 8.24 17.14 -1.13
N LEU A 49 7.57 16.24 -0.41
CA LEU A 49 7.13 16.47 0.97
C LEU A 49 8.23 16.16 2.00
N TYR A 50 9.37 15.59 1.57
CA TYR A 50 10.44 15.17 2.45
C TYR A 50 11.76 15.88 2.12
N PRO A 51 12.54 16.31 3.13
CA PRO A 51 13.88 16.84 2.91
C PRO A 51 14.83 15.75 2.39
N THR A 52 15.81 16.16 1.59
CA THR A 52 16.82 15.26 1.00
C THR A 52 17.69 14.56 2.05
N ARG A 53 17.86 15.16 3.25
CA ARG A 53 18.70 14.62 4.32
C ARG A 53 17.90 14.41 5.61
N GLY A 54 18.29 13.39 6.37
CA GLY A 54 17.71 13.03 7.67
C GLY A 54 17.53 11.52 7.85
N GLN A 55 17.05 11.12 9.03
CA GLN A 55 16.73 9.72 9.32
C GLN A 55 15.68 9.15 8.35
N PRO A 56 15.66 7.85 8.02
CA PRO A 56 14.69 7.26 7.11
C PRO A 56 13.24 7.58 7.51
N ALA A 57 12.41 7.95 6.54
CA ALA A 57 10.96 8.02 6.70
C ALA A 57 10.31 6.64 6.49
N TYR A 58 9.12 6.45 7.07
CA TYR A 58 8.22 5.37 6.64
C TYR A 58 7.67 5.65 5.23
N ALA A 59 7.30 4.60 4.51
CA ALA A 59 6.62 4.71 3.22
C ALA A 59 5.36 5.59 3.32
N PRO A 60 5.34 6.80 2.73
CA PRO A 60 4.25 7.75 2.88
C PRO A 60 2.94 7.25 2.26
N TRP A 61 3.03 6.46 1.19
CA TRP A 61 1.87 5.86 0.54
C TRP A 61 1.06 4.93 1.47
N ARG A 62 1.69 4.34 2.50
CA ARG A 62 0.97 3.51 3.49
C ARG A 62 0.00 4.36 4.32
N LEU A 63 0.45 5.54 4.74
CA LEU A 63 -0.40 6.46 5.47
C LEU A 63 -1.51 7.03 4.57
N ALA A 64 -1.19 7.35 3.31
CA ALA A 64 -2.20 7.79 2.35
C ALA A 64 -3.32 6.74 2.16
N LEU A 65 -2.96 5.45 2.06
CA LEU A 65 -3.94 4.38 2.02
C LEU A 65 -4.80 4.32 3.30
N VAL A 66 -4.20 4.43 4.49
CA VAL A 66 -4.96 4.45 5.75
C VAL A 66 -5.95 5.61 5.75
N THR A 67 -5.52 6.81 5.34
CA THR A 67 -6.39 7.99 5.26
C THR A 67 -7.59 7.79 4.33
N LEU A 68 -7.42 7.09 3.20
CA LEU A 68 -8.53 6.76 2.30
C LEU A 68 -9.49 5.71 2.86
N LEU A 69 -8.97 4.81 3.69
CA LEU A 69 -9.70 3.63 4.16
C LEU A 69 -10.35 3.83 5.55
N GLN A 70 -9.90 4.81 6.32
CA GLN A 70 -10.35 5.03 7.70
C GLN A 70 -11.78 5.58 7.84
N PHE A 71 -12.34 6.17 6.78
CA PHE A 71 -13.68 6.78 6.79
C PHE A 71 -14.75 5.87 6.18
N ARG A 72 -14.65 4.56 6.41
CA ARG A 72 -15.61 3.56 5.92
C ARG A 72 -16.77 3.32 6.87
#